data_AF-A0A2T5HIN7-F1
#
_entry.id   AF-A0A2T5HIN7-F1
#
_cell.length_a   1.000
_cell.length_b   1.000
_cell.length_c   1.000
_cell.angle_alpha   90.00
_cell.angle_beta   90.00
_cell.angle_gamma   90.00
#
_symmetry.space_group_name_H-M   'P 1'
#
loop_
_entity.id
_entity.type
_entity.pdbx_description
1 polymer ?
#
loop_
_entity_poly.entity_id
_entity_poly.type
_entity_poly.pdbx_seq_one_letter_code
_entity_poly.pdbx_strand_id
1 'polypeptide(L)'
;MRMSKWVVALVLCLPFLGAGTRASAEDVPGGELIENLPDQIAFARAPMEASPVPAPRPYVVRMPKLRWKNQTKGPAWTRAAMKAVLSHGQGLVDTVPADIAAWCPGYATQDENGRAAFWAGLLSTLSYHESTWRETAVGGGGQWFGLVQISPATARHYNCRAGTGEALKDGGSNLSCAIRIMSRTVARDGVVSRGMRGVAADWGPFHSEIKRSDMQRWVRAQSFCRPVLKSSPLPLPRPVTIAAEETFLSRPF
;
A
#
# COMPACT_ATOMS: atom_id res chain seq x y z
N MET A 1 -44.87 -29.88 16.82
CA MET A 1 -44.06 -31.13 16.73
C MET A 1 -42.99 -30.89 15.67
N ARG A 2 -41.68 -30.77 15.90
CA ARG A 2 -40.76 -30.95 17.04
C ARG A 2 -39.75 -29.78 17.00
N MET A 3 -39.45 -29.21 18.17
CA MET A 3 -38.31 -28.33 18.40
C MET A 3 -37.04 -29.18 18.53
N SER A 4 -35.92 -28.78 17.93
CA SER A 4 -34.60 -29.33 18.28
C SER A 4 -33.74 -28.25 18.93
N LYS A 5 -33.25 -28.61 20.12
CA LYS A 5 -32.57 -27.79 21.11
C LYS A 5 -31.10 -27.59 20.78
N TRP A 6 -30.59 -26.48 21.28
CA TRP A 6 -29.21 -26.04 21.32
C TRP A 6 -28.34 -26.93 22.21
N VAL A 7 -27.08 -27.13 21.84
CA VAL A 7 -25.98 -27.39 22.79
C VAL A 7 -24.84 -26.45 22.45
N VAL A 8 -24.68 -25.42 23.28
CA VAL A 8 -23.52 -24.52 23.31
C VAL A 8 -22.47 -25.22 24.18
N ALA A 9 -21.35 -25.63 23.58
CA ALA A 9 -20.19 -26.10 24.34
C ALA A 9 -19.42 -24.88 24.86
N LEU A 10 -19.57 -24.62 26.16
CA LEU A 10 -18.84 -23.62 26.91
C LEU A 10 -17.41 -24.14 27.15
N VAL A 11 -16.43 -23.67 26.37
CA VAL A 11 -15.01 -23.94 26.65
C VAL A 11 -14.55 -22.96 27.74
N LEU A 12 -14.40 -23.49 28.95
CA LEU A 12 -13.80 -22.81 30.09
C LEU A 12 -12.33 -22.49 29.79
N CYS A 13 -12.03 -21.20 29.69
CA CYS A 13 -10.68 -20.66 29.62
C CYS A 13 -10.08 -20.64 31.04
N LEU A 14 -9.23 -21.61 31.36
CA LEU A 14 -8.41 -21.58 32.58
C LEU A 14 -7.27 -20.55 32.41
N PRO A 15 -7.06 -19.63 33.36
CA PRO A 15 -5.87 -18.79 33.35
C PRO A 15 -4.67 -19.62 33.81
N PHE A 16 -3.72 -19.87 32.90
CA PHE A 16 -2.38 -20.29 33.26
C PHE A 16 -1.69 -19.13 33.98
N LEU A 17 -1.72 -19.16 35.32
CA LEU A 17 -0.81 -18.40 36.17
C LEU A 17 0.59 -19.00 36.02
N GLY A 18 1.31 -18.55 35.00
CA GLY A 18 2.76 -18.74 34.91
C GLY A 18 3.44 -17.91 35.99
N ALA A 19 3.71 -18.53 37.14
CA ALA A 19 4.64 -17.99 38.13
C ALA A 19 6.03 -17.97 37.49
N GLY A 20 6.42 -16.81 36.96
CA GLY A 20 7.81 -16.54 36.59
C GLY A 20 8.63 -16.55 37.87
N THR A 21 9.37 -17.65 38.10
CA THR A 21 10.44 -17.70 39.08
C THR A 21 11.45 -16.60 38.73
N ARG A 22 11.58 -15.61 39.62
CA ARG A 22 12.76 -14.76 39.65
C ARG A 22 13.95 -15.70 39.86
N ALA A 23 14.84 -15.79 38.88
CA ALA A 23 16.15 -16.36 39.11
C ALA A 23 16.85 -15.45 40.12
N SER A 24 16.93 -15.93 41.36
CA SER A 24 17.88 -15.41 42.34
C SER A 24 19.28 -15.65 41.80
N ALA A 25 20.14 -14.65 41.89
CA ALA A 25 21.55 -14.78 41.63
C ALA A 25 22.13 -15.76 42.66
N GLU A 26 22.47 -16.97 42.23
CA GLU A 26 23.24 -17.92 43.02
C GLU A 26 24.74 -17.68 42.80
N ASP A 27 25.46 -17.83 43.92
CA ASP A 27 26.86 -17.62 44.19
C ASP A 27 27.84 -18.03 43.08
N VAL A 28 28.75 -17.11 42.76
CA VAL A 28 29.99 -17.38 42.03
C VAL A 28 31.01 -17.97 43.02
N PRO A 29 31.55 -19.18 42.80
CA PRO A 29 32.65 -19.68 43.61
C PRO A 29 33.90 -18.85 43.30
N GLY A 30 34.52 -18.30 44.34
CA GLY A 30 35.80 -17.62 44.25
C GLY A 30 36.89 -18.57 43.74
N GLY A 31 37.68 -18.10 42.78
CA GLY A 31 38.80 -18.80 42.19
C GLY A 31 39.73 -17.83 41.46
N GLU A 32 40.81 -17.49 42.17
CA GLU A 32 42.07 -16.86 41.74
C GLU A 32 42.03 -15.49 41.05
N LEU A 33 42.47 -14.49 41.84
CA LEU A 33 43.05 -13.25 41.37
C LEU A 33 44.20 -13.57 40.40
N ILE A 34 43.98 -13.37 39.10
CA ILE A 34 45.05 -13.23 38.12
C ILE A 34 45.67 -11.84 38.34
N GLU A 35 46.45 -11.74 39.40
CA GLU A 35 47.22 -10.54 39.75
C GLU A 35 48.47 -10.54 38.87
N ASN A 36 48.32 -10.07 37.63
CA ASN A 36 49.35 -9.58 36.69
C ASN A 36 48.89 -9.75 35.22
N LEU A 37 47.77 -9.11 34.85
CA LEU A 37 47.55 -8.77 33.44
C LEU A 37 48.14 -7.37 33.22
N PRO A 38 49.10 -7.18 32.30
CA PRO A 38 49.61 -5.85 32.01
C PRO A 38 48.45 -4.94 31.59
N ASP A 39 48.45 -3.74 32.15
CA ASP A 39 47.45 -2.66 31.99
C ASP A 39 47.36 -2.10 30.55
N GLN A 40 47.77 -2.89 29.56
CA GLN A 40 48.17 -2.46 28.21
C GLN A 40 47.59 -3.35 27.11
N ILE A 41 46.35 -3.82 27.28
CA ILE A 41 45.53 -4.15 26.11
C ILE A 41 44.32 -3.22 26.11
N ALA A 42 44.62 -1.92 26.00
CA ALA A 42 43.68 -1.03 25.35
C ALA A 42 43.55 -1.53 23.91
N PHE A 43 42.49 -2.28 23.61
CA PHE A 43 42.07 -2.48 22.22
C PHE A 43 41.80 -1.09 21.66
N ALA A 44 42.79 -0.50 20.99
CA ALA A 44 42.63 0.74 20.26
C ALA A 44 41.46 0.52 19.31
N ARG A 45 40.36 1.22 19.57
CA ARG A 45 39.18 1.16 18.71
C ARG A 45 39.64 1.75 17.38
N ALA A 46 39.81 0.88 16.38
CA ALA A 46 40.26 1.30 15.07
C ALA A 46 39.38 2.49 14.61
N PRO A 47 39.97 3.54 14.00
CA PRO A 47 39.16 4.62 13.47
C PRO A 47 38.10 4.01 12.55
N MET A 48 36.84 4.35 12.79
CA MET A 48 35.71 3.89 11.98
C MET A 48 35.40 5.01 11.00
N GLU A 49 35.50 4.73 9.70
CA GLU A 49 34.98 5.65 8.69
C GLU A 49 33.45 5.55 8.67
N ALA A 50 32.79 6.70 8.78
CA ALA A 50 31.36 6.79 8.57
C ALA A 50 31.09 6.44 7.10
N SER A 51 30.31 5.38 6.87
CA SER A 51 29.85 5.07 5.52
C SER A 51 28.96 6.22 5.03
N PRO A 52 29.16 6.72 3.80
CA PRO A 52 28.30 7.77 3.25
C PRO A 52 26.85 7.29 3.27
N VAL A 53 25.96 8.06 3.93
CA VAL A 53 24.54 7.73 4.02
C VAL A 53 23.96 7.79 2.60
N PRO A 54 23.42 6.69 2.05
CA PRO A 54 22.82 6.73 0.74
C PRO A 54 21.62 7.67 0.74
N ALA A 55 21.63 8.67 -0.14
CA ALA A 55 20.47 9.52 -0.34
C ALA A 55 19.26 8.63 -0.71
N PRO A 56 18.09 8.83 -0.09
CA PRO A 56 16.91 8.08 -0.45
C PRO A 56 16.59 8.36 -1.93
N ARG A 57 16.53 7.31 -2.75
CA ARG A 57 16.06 7.42 -4.13
C ARG A 57 14.53 7.35 -4.09
N PRO A 58 13.80 8.46 -4.32
CA PRO A 58 12.35 8.42 -4.28
C PRO A 58 11.84 7.46 -5.36
N TYR A 59 11.07 6.46 -4.94
CA TYR A 59 10.35 5.59 -5.84
C TYR A 59 9.19 6.38 -6.45
N VAL A 60 9.30 6.75 -7.72
CA VAL A 60 8.25 7.53 -8.43
C VAL A 60 7.42 6.61 -9.31
N VAL A 61 6.11 6.53 -9.04
CA VAL A 61 5.17 5.68 -9.79
C VAL A 61 4.65 6.40 -11.03
N ARG A 62 5.35 6.31 -12.15
CA ARG A 62 4.90 7.02 -13.38
C ARG A 62 3.80 6.31 -14.15
N MET A 63 3.89 4.99 -14.31
CA MET A 63 2.91 4.20 -15.06
C MET A 63 2.80 2.79 -14.49
N PRO A 64 1.89 2.56 -13.53
CA PRO A 64 1.76 1.26 -12.89
C PRO A 64 1.16 0.21 -13.84
N LYS A 65 1.59 -1.05 -13.73
CA LYS A 65 0.94 -2.18 -14.40
C LYS A 65 -0.30 -2.57 -13.60
N LEU A 66 -1.47 -2.09 -14.03
CA LEU A 66 -2.74 -2.29 -13.32
C LEU A 66 -3.39 -3.65 -13.63
N ARG A 67 -4.53 -3.97 -13.01
CA ARG A 67 -5.15 -5.31 -13.12
C ARG A 67 -5.50 -5.69 -14.56
N TRP A 68 -5.91 -4.71 -15.36
CA TRP A 68 -6.17 -4.84 -16.80
C TRP A 68 -4.90 -4.86 -17.68
N LYS A 69 -3.70 -5.05 -17.13
CA LYS A 69 -2.43 -4.95 -17.89
C LYS A 69 -2.35 -5.84 -19.14
N ASN A 70 -3.09 -6.94 -19.17
CA ASN A 70 -3.14 -7.86 -20.31
C ASN A 70 -4.15 -7.44 -21.39
N GLN A 71 -4.92 -6.38 -21.16
CA GLN A 71 -5.84 -5.81 -22.14
C GLN A 71 -5.06 -4.91 -23.10
N THR A 72 -5.35 -5.01 -24.40
CA THR A 72 -4.71 -4.19 -25.44
C THR A 72 -4.82 -2.69 -25.14
N LYS A 73 -5.99 -2.24 -24.63
CA LYS A 73 -6.24 -0.85 -24.23
C LYS A 73 -5.82 -0.50 -22.80
N GLY A 74 -5.36 -1.49 -22.01
CA GLY A 74 -4.99 -1.33 -20.60
C GLY A 74 -4.01 -0.19 -20.33
N PRO A 75 -2.90 -0.03 -21.09
CA PRO A 75 -2.00 1.10 -20.90
C PRO A 75 -2.64 2.47 -21.15
N ALA A 76 -3.56 2.57 -22.11
CA ALA A 76 -4.30 3.82 -22.37
C ALA A 76 -5.26 4.15 -21.23
N TRP A 77 -5.97 3.15 -20.71
CA TRP A 77 -6.84 3.30 -19.54
C TRP A 77 -6.05 3.72 -18.28
N THR A 78 -4.88 3.12 -18.04
CA THR A 78 -3.98 3.54 -16.95
C THR A 78 -3.60 5.02 -17.09
N ARG A 79 -3.14 5.45 -18.26
CA ARG A 79 -2.78 6.87 -18.50
C ARG A 79 -3.96 7.80 -18.29
N ALA A 80 -5.13 7.44 -18.80
CA ALA A 80 -6.34 8.25 -18.67
C ALA A 80 -6.78 8.38 -17.20
N ALA A 81 -6.80 7.27 -16.45
CA ALA A 81 -7.14 7.27 -15.03
C ALA A 81 -6.13 8.09 -14.21
N MET A 82 -4.82 7.83 -14.37
CA MET A 82 -3.76 8.59 -13.68
C MET A 82 -3.87 10.09 -13.94
N LYS A 83 -4.02 10.48 -15.22
CA LYS A 83 -4.20 11.89 -15.61
C LYS A 83 -5.46 12.50 -15.00
N ALA A 84 -6.56 11.76 -14.95
CA ALA A 84 -7.79 12.23 -14.33
C ALA A 84 -7.62 12.47 -12.82
N VAL A 85 -6.92 11.58 -12.10
CA VAL A 85 -6.66 11.77 -10.66
C VAL A 85 -5.83 13.03 -10.43
N LEU A 86 -4.73 13.17 -11.15
CA LEU A 86 -3.79 14.30 -11.01
C LEU A 86 -4.35 15.63 -11.55
N SER A 87 -5.51 15.63 -12.20
CA SER A 87 -6.16 16.85 -12.70
C SER A 87 -7.40 17.21 -11.89
N HIS A 88 -8.56 16.67 -12.25
CA HIS A 88 -9.82 16.98 -11.56
C HIS A 88 -10.14 16.03 -10.40
N GLY A 89 -9.24 15.11 -10.08
CA GLY A 89 -9.37 14.15 -8.99
C GLY A 89 -8.64 14.54 -7.70
N GLN A 90 -8.22 15.80 -7.51
CA GLN A 90 -7.37 16.18 -6.37
C GLN A 90 -7.97 15.85 -5.00
N GLY A 91 -9.30 15.89 -4.84
CA GLY A 91 -9.96 15.43 -3.62
C GLY A 91 -9.60 13.98 -3.24
N LEU A 92 -9.28 13.13 -4.21
CA LEU A 92 -8.76 11.78 -3.98
C LEU A 92 -7.31 11.77 -3.48
N VAL A 93 -6.46 12.68 -3.95
CA VAL A 93 -5.04 12.75 -3.59
C VAL A 93 -4.86 13.39 -2.21
N ASP A 94 -5.62 14.45 -1.93
CA ASP A 94 -5.53 15.24 -0.71
C ASP A 94 -6.13 14.51 0.49
N THR A 95 -7.16 13.69 0.25
CA THR A 95 -7.83 12.93 1.31
C THR A 95 -6.99 11.72 1.70
N VAL A 96 -6.78 11.52 3.00
CA VAL A 96 -6.32 10.24 3.57
C VAL A 96 -7.53 9.55 4.19
N PRO A 97 -8.13 8.54 3.53
CA PRO A 97 -9.35 7.91 4.04
C PRO A 97 -9.13 7.18 5.37
N ALA A 98 -10.12 7.20 6.27
CA ALA A 98 -10.02 6.59 7.59
C ALA A 98 -9.84 5.06 7.55
N ASP A 99 -10.30 4.41 6.48
CA ASP A 99 -10.15 2.97 6.22
C ASP A 99 -8.96 2.64 5.30
N ILE A 100 -8.10 3.61 4.97
CA ILE A 100 -7.05 3.41 3.98
C ILE A 100 -6.05 2.34 4.38
N ALA A 101 -5.81 2.12 5.68
CA ALA A 101 -4.92 1.05 6.15
C ALA A 101 -5.40 -0.35 5.76
N ALA A 102 -6.72 -0.55 5.57
CA ALA A 102 -7.27 -1.81 5.07
C ALA A 102 -7.00 -1.97 3.56
N TRP A 103 -7.14 -0.89 2.79
CA TRP A 103 -7.00 -0.87 1.34
C TRP A 103 -5.54 -0.79 0.84
N CYS A 104 -4.73 0.07 1.44
CA CYS A 104 -3.42 0.47 0.98
C CYS A 104 -2.57 1.09 2.13
N PRO A 105 -1.86 0.26 2.93
CA PRO A 105 -1.10 0.72 4.10
C PRO A 105 -0.08 1.83 3.82
N GLY A 106 0.53 1.82 2.63
CA GLY A 106 1.51 2.82 2.20
C GLY A 106 0.91 4.12 1.69
N TYR A 107 -0.41 4.24 1.52
CA TYR A 107 -1.03 5.36 0.83
C TYR A 107 -0.62 6.74 1.37
N ALA A 108 -0.63 6.90 2.70
CA ALA A 108 -0.31 8.17 3.35
C ALA A 108 1.14 8.63 3.13
N THR A 109 2.06 7.71 2.85
CA THR A 109 3.48 8.03 2.62
C THR A 109 3.86 8.14 1.14
N GLN A 110 2.93 7.85 0.22
CA GLN A 110 3.14 8.04 -1.21
C GLN A 110 3.07 9.52 -1.61
N ASP A 111 3.77 9.85 -2.68
CA ASP A 111 3.60 11.10 -3.43
C ASP A 111 2.28 11.12 -4.22
N GLU A 112 2.00 12.23 -4.91
CA GLU A 112 0.76 12.37 -5.71
C GLU A 112 0.61 11.26 -6.75
N ASN A 113 1.72 10.83 -7.36
CA ASN A 113 1.73 9.77 -8.36
C ASN A 113 1.40 8.40 -7.75
N GLY A 114 1.97 8.05 -6.60
CA GLY A 114 1.65 6.81 -5.89
C GLY A 114 0.20 6.79 -5.41
N ARG A 115 -0.32 7.93 -4.94
CA ARG A 115 -1.73 8.10 -4.59
C ARG A 115 -2.65 7.98 -5.80
N ALA A 116 -2.29 8.56 -6.94
CA ALA A 116 -3.01 8.41 -8.20
C ALA A 116 -3.01 6.95 -8.68
N ALA A 117 -1.89 6.25 -8.53
CA ALA A 117 -1.76 4.84 -8.89
C ALA A 117 -2.69 3.95 -8.06
N PHE A 118 -2.89 4.24 -6.78
CA PHE A 118 -3.88 3.56 -5.94
C PHE A 118 -5.29 3.68 -6.51
N TRP A 119 -5.75 4.89 -6.81
CA TRP A 119 -7.11 5.12 -7.30
C TRP A 119 -7.33 4.54 -8.71
N ALA A 120 -6.34 4.67 -9.60
CA ALA A 120 -6.37 4.01 -10.90
C ALA A 120 -6.38 2.47 -10.75
N GLY A 121 -5.60 1.93 -9.80
CA GLY A 121 -5.58 0.51 -9.47
C GLY A 121 -6.93 0.01 -8.94
N LEU A 122 -7.57 0.77 -8.06
CA LEU A 122 -8.92 0.47 -7.57
C LEU A 122 -9.91 0.40 -8.73
N LEU A 123 -9.93 1.38 -9.63
CA LEU A 123 -10.76 1.36 -10.84
C LEU A 123 -10.48 0.15 -11.74
N SER A 124 -9.23 -0.30 -11.83
CA SER A 124 -8.89 -1.51 -12.59
C SER A 124 -9.46 -2.79 -11.99
N THR A 125 -9.64 -2.83 -10.68
CA THR A 125 -10.32 -3.94 -10.00
C THR A 125 -11.83 -3.82 -10.08
N LEU A 126 -12.38 -2.60 -9.94
CA LEU A 126 -13.81 -2.34 -10.04
C LEU A 126 -14.34 -2.69 -11.44
N SER A 127 -13.65 -2.26 -12.49
CA SER A 127 -14.03 -2.56 -13.87
C SER A 127 -14.02 -4.04 -14.23
N TYR A 128 -13.24 -4.87 -13.52
CA TYR A 128 -13.34 -6.31 -13.63
C TYR A 128 -14.70 -6.82 -13.11
N HIS A 129 -15.14 -6.30 -11.96
CA HIS A 129 -16.39 -6.71 -11.30
C HIS A 129 -17.66 -6.11 -11.89
N GLU A 130 -17.52 -5.00 -12.64
CA GLU A 130 -18.61 -4.29 -13.33
C GLU A 130 -18.79 -4.75 -14.77
N SER A 131 -17.69 -4.90 -15.53
CA SER A 131 -17.77 -5.15 -16.98
C SER A 131 -16.80 -6.20 -17.50
N THR A 132 -16.01 -6.83 -16.64
CA THR A 132 -14.92 -7.73 -17.02
C THR A 132 -13.94 -7.04 -17.99
N TRP A 133 -13.67 -5.75 -17.75
CA TRP A 133 -12.85 -4.87 -18.62
C TRP A 133 -13.38 -4.63 -20.03
N ARG A 134 -14.68 -4.82 -20.27
CA ARG A 134 -15.30 -4.48 -21.55
C ARG A 134 -15.78 -3.04 -21.54
N GLU A 135 -15.08 -2.16 -22.24
CA GLU A 135 -15.42 -0.73 -22.27
C GLU A 135 -16.70 -0.42 -23.06
N THR A 136 -17.14 -1.30 -23.95
CA THR A 136 -18.42 -1.15 -24.68
C THR A 136 -19.60 -1.80 -23.96
N ALA A 137 -19.40 -2.30 -22.74
CA ALA A 137 -20.45 -2.99 -21.99
C ALA A 137 -21.63 -2.07 -21.67
N VAL A 138 -22.84 -2.62 -21.80
CA VAL A 138 -24.08 -1.98 -21.43
C VAL A 138 -24.85 -2.92 -20.50
N GLY A 139 -25.18 -2.45 -19.30
CA GLY A 139 -25.85 -3.24 -18.26
C GLY A 139 -27.16 -2.62 -17.80
N GLY A 140 -27.85 -3.33 -16.90
CA GLY A 140 -29.13 -2.90 -16.31
C GLY A 140 -30.20 -2.57 -17.36
N GLY A 141 -30.32 -3.37 -18.41
CA GLY A 141 -31.31 -3.16 -19.47
C GLY A 141 -31.07 -1.91 -20.34
N GLY A 142 -29.83 -1.42 -20.44
CA GLY A 142 -29.50 -0.25 -21.25
C GLY A 142 -29.21 1.03 -20.47
N GLN A 143 -29.09 0.94 -19.14
CA GLN A 143 -29.00 2.10 -18.26
C GLN A 143 -27.57 2.49 -17.87
N TRP A 144 -26.65 1.52 -17.86
CA TRP A 144 -25.30 1.68 -17.33
C TRP A 144 -24.26 1.31 -18.38
N PHE A 145 -23.21 2.13 -18.50
CA PHE A 145 -22.30 2.07 -19.64
C PHE A 145 -20.84 2.00 -19.22
N GLY A 146 -20.09 1.23 -20.00
CA GLY A 146 -18.64 1.19 -20.00
C GLY A 146 -17.99 0.44 -18.86
N LEU A 147 -16.71 0.70 -18.68
CA LEU A 147 -15.80 -0.05 -17.79
C LEU A 147 -16.33 -0.17 -16.37
N VAL A 148 -16.87 0.90 -15.80
CA VAL A 148 -17.39 0.92 -14.44
C VAL A 148 -18.88 1.27 -14.37
N GLN A 149 -19.61 0.94 -15.44
CA GLN A 149 -21.08 0.97 -15.47
C GLN A 149 -21.67 2.26 -14.90
N ILE A 150 -21.44 3.39 -15.58
CA ILE A 150 -21.97 4.71 -15.21
C ILE A 150 -23.23 5.01 -16.04
N SER A 151 -24.26 5.59 -15.43
CA SER A 151 -25.45 6.04 -16.15
C SER A 151 -25.22 7.44 -16.77
N PRO A 152 -25.83 7.76 -17.92
CA PRO A 152 -25.75 9.11 -18.49
C PRO A 152 -26.31 10.19 -17.55
N ALA A 153 -27.34 9.86 -16.77
CA ALA A 153 -27.92 10.78 -15.78
C ALA A 153 -26.92 11.12 -14.68
N THR A 154 -26.25 10.11 -14.10
CA THR A 154 -25.18 10.29 -13.12
C THR A 154 -24.03 11.10 -13.72
N ALA A 155 -23.58 10.75 -14.92
CA ALA A 155 -22.48 11.46 -15.57
C ALA A 155 -22.79 12.97 -15.74
N ARG A 156 -24.02 13.32 -16.14
CA ARG A 156 -24.46 14.72 -16.22
C ARG A 156 -24.58 15.38 -14.85
N HIS A 157 -25.11 14.68 -13.84
CA HIS A 157 -25.20 15.21 -12.47
C HIS A 157 -23.82 15.61 -11.92
N TYR A 158 -22.79 14.83 -12.23
CA TYR A 158 -21.40 15.13 -11.86
C TYR A 158 -20.67 16.02 -12.88
N ASN A 159 -21.35 16.57 -13.90
CA ASN A 159 -20.75 17.41 -14.94
C ASN A 159 -19.54 16.74 -15.64
N CYS A 160 -19.68 15.44 -15.94
CA CYS A 160 -18.71 14.72 -16.76
C CYS A 160 -18.82 15.14 -18.23
N ARG A 161 -17.69 15.15 -18.94
CA ARG A 161 -17.69 15.42 -20.41
C ARG A 161 -18.46 14.36 -21.19
N ALA A 162 -18.34 13.09 -20.81
CA ALA A 162 -19.13 11.99 -21.36
C ALA A 162 -20.53 11.97 -20.72
N GLY A 163 -21.46 12.75 -21.28
CA GLY A 163 -22.84 12.86 -20.78
C GLY A 163 -23.86 11.91 -21.43
N THR A 164 -23.44 11.07 -22.38
CA THR A 164 -24.29 10.13 -23.13
C THR A 164 -23.80 8.69 -22.98
N GLY A 165 -24.67 7.72 -23.22
CA GLY A 165 -24.30 6.29 -23.15
C GLY A 165 -23.20 5.92 -24.12
N GLU A 166 -23.23 6.46 -25.35
CA GLU A 166 -22.20 6.22 -26.35
C GLU A 166 -20.84 6.82 -25.95
N ALA A 167 -20.83 8.06 -25.44
CA ALA A 167 -19.59 8.67 -24.95
C ALA A 167 -19.00 7.91 -23.75
N LEU A 168 -19.83 7.25 -22.95
CA LEU A 168 -19.41 6.43 -21.81
C LEU A 168 -18.85 5.06 -22.22
N LYS A 169 -18.97 4.64 -23.49
CA LYS A 169 -18.31 3.43 -24.01
C LYS A 169 -16.83 3.64 -24.33
N ASP A 170 -16.36 4.89 -24.39
CA ASP A 170 -14.92 5.19 -24.41
C ASP A 170 -14.34 4.97 -23.00
N GLY A 171 -13.43 4.00 -22.86
CA GLY A 171 -12.88 3.63 -21.55
C GLY A 171 -12.15 4.77 -20.85
N GLY A 172 -11.45 5.63 -21.59
CA GLY A 172 -10.77 6.79 -21.02
C GLY A 172 -11.75 7.81 -20.43
N SER A 173 -12.81 8.13 -21.17
CA SER A 173 -13.87 9.05 -20.74
C SER A 173 -14.70 8.49 -19.59
N ASN A 174 -14.98 7.19 -19.61
CA ASN A 174 -15.66 6.47 -18.52
C ASN A 174 -14.86 6.56 -17.22
N LEU A 175 -13.56 6.24 -17.25
CA LEU A 175 -12.67 6.32 -16.08
C LEU A 175 -12.46 7.75 -15.60
N SER A 176 -12.35 8.71 -16.52
CA SER A 176 -12.26 10.13 -16.20
C SER A 176 -13.50 10.62 -15.43
N CYS A 177 -14.70 10.19 -15.85
CA CYS A 177 -15.95 10.48 -15.13
C CYS A 177 -15.99 9.78 -13.76
N ALA A 178 -15.58 8.51 -13.69
CA ALA A 178 -15.51 7.76 -12.44
C ALA A 178 -14.64 8.48 -11.39
N ILE A 179 -13.46 8.97 -11.79
CA ILE A 179 -12.58 9.75 -10.90
C ILE A 179 -13.27 11.02 -10.39
N ARG A 180 -14.05 11.71 -11.23
CA ARG A 180 -14.79 12.90 -10.79
C ARG A 180 -15.84 12.56 -9.72
N ILE A 181 -16.59 11.48 -9.92
CA ILE A 181 -17.58 10.98 -8.97
C ILE A 181 -16.89 10.61 -7.65
N MET A 182 -15.87 9.75 -7.71
CA MET A 182 -15.10 9.29 -6.55
C MET A 182 -14.45 10.44 -5.79
N SER A 183 -13.87 11.43 -6.49
CA SER A 183 -13.25 12.61 -5.88
C SER A 183 -14.23 13.35 -4.98
N ARG A 184 -15.48 13.50 -5.43
CA ARG A 184 -16.53 14.16 -4.63
C ARG A 184 -16.98 13.30 -3.46
N THR A 185 -17.23 12.01 -3.67
CA THR A 185 -17.78 11.13 -2.62
C THR A 185 -16.75 10.77 -1.55
N VAL A 186 -15.51 10.48 -1.94
CA VAL A 186 -14.43 10.19 -0.99
C VAL A 186 -14.05 11.43 -0.19
N ALA A 187 -13.94 12.60 -0.81
CA ALA A 187 -13.65 13.83 -0.07
C ALA A 187 -14.79 14.20 0.91
N ARG A 188 -16.06 14.00 0.49
CA ARG A 188 -17.23 14.19 1.37
C ARG A 188 -17.22 13.22 2.54
N ASP A 189 -16.89 11.96 2.29
CA ASP A 189 -17.13 10.89 3.26
C ASP A 189 -15.88 10.47 4.06
N GLY A 190 -14.68 10.83 3.63
CA GLY A 190 -13.43 10.49 4.33
C GLY A 190 -13.13 8.99 4.41
N VAL A 191 -13.72 8.16 3.54
CA VAL A 191 -13.50 6.70 3.47
C VAL A 191 -13.39 6.26 2.01
N VAL A 192 -12.64 5.19 1.75
CA VAL A 192 -12.67 4.49 0.47
C VAL A 192 -14.02 3.81 0.30
N SER A 193 -14.47 3.03 1.30
CA SER A 193 -15.77 2.35 1.23
C SER A 193 -16.25 1.90 2.61
N ARG A 194 -17.38 2.45 3.08
CA ARG A 194 -18.04 2.01 4.32
C ARG A 194 -19.56 2.19 4.23
N GLY A 195 -20.33 1.10 4.24
CA GLY A 195 -21.78 1.19 4.00
C GLY A 195 -22.05 1.80 2.62
N MET A 196 -22.81 2.90 2.56
CA MET A 196 -23.08 3.69 1.34
C MET A 196 -22.13 4.88 1.15
N ARG A 197 -20.97 4.89 1.81
CA ARG A 197 -20.02 6.02 1.81
C ARG A 197 -18.78 5.75 0.95
N GLY A 198 -18.19 6.81 0.43
CA GLY A 198 -17.01 6.79 -0.43
C GLY A 198 -17.37 6.27 -1.82
N VAL A 199 -16.57 5.36 -2.34
CA VAL A 199 -16.81 4.70 -3.64
C VAL A 199 -18.06 3.82 -3.59
N ALA A 200 -18.43 3.29 -2.42
CA ALA A 200 -19.65 2.48 -2.28
C ALA A 200 -20.96 3.28 -2.44
N ALA A 201 -20.90 4.61 -2.56
CA ALA A 201 -22.09 5.42 -2.81
C ALA A 201 -22.67 5.20 -4.22
N ASP A 202 -21.82 4.89 -5.21
CA ASP A 202 -22.21 4.80 -6.62
C ASP A 202 -22.01 3.40 -7.21
N TRP A 203 -21.19 2.52 -6.58
CA TRP A 203 -20.79 1.24 -7.16
C TRP A 203 -21.16 0.02 -6.33
N GLY A 204 -22.04 -0.81 -6.89
CA GLY A 204 -22.60 -2.02 -6.28
C GLY A 204 -21.58 -3.08 -5.80
N PRO A 205 -20.47 -3.35 -6.51
CA PRO A 205 -19.47 -4.34 -6.09
C PRO A 205 -18.90 -4.14 -4.68
N PHE A 206 -18.93 -2.92 -4.14
CA PHE A 206 -18.48 -2.66 -2.76
C PHE A 206 -19.43 -3.20 -1.69
N HIS A 207 -20.68 -3.51 -2.03
CA HIS A 207 -21.64 -4.16 -1.12
C HIS A 207 -21.50 -5.68 -1.07
N SER A 208 -20.82 -6.28 -2.04
CA SER A 208 -20.47 -7.71 -2.00
C SER A 208 -19.16 -7.90 -1.23
N GLU A 209 -19.19 -8.63 -0.13
CA GLU A 209 -17.99 -8.94 0.66
C GLU A 209 -16.93 -9.65 -0.19
N ILE A 210 -17.34 -10.61 -1.03
CA ILE A 210 -16.43 -11.37 -1.90
C ILE A 210 -15.74 -10.44 -2.89
N LYS A 211 -16.49 -9.61 -3.62
CA LYS A 211 -15.93 -8.68 -4.60
C LYS A 211 -15.05 -7.62 -3.93
N ARG A 212 -15.52 -7.03 -2.84
CA ARG A 212 -14.75 -6.03 -2.06
C ARG A 212 -13.44 -6.61 -1.55
N SER A 213 -13.44 -7.84 -1.02
CA SER A 213 -12.24 -8.50 -0.52
C SER A 213 -11.25 -8.82 -1.62
N ASP A 214 -11.72 -9.21 -2.81
CA ASP A 214 -10.88 -9.38 -3.99
C ASP A 214 -10.23 -8.06 -4.44
N MET A 215 -11.00 -6.98 -4.52
CA MET A 215 -10.47 -5.64 -4.84
C MET A 215 -9.40 -5.21 -3.83
N GLN A 216 -9.69 -5.32 -2.53
CA GLN A 216 -8.74 -5.00 -1.46
C GLN A 216 -7.46 -5.83 -1.57
N ARG A 217 -7.59 -7.14 -1.72
CA ARG A 217 -6.45 -8.06 -1.85
C ARG A 217 -5.54 -7.67 -3.01
N TRP A 218 -6.13 -7.36 -4.17
CA TRP A 218 -5.35 -7.00 -5.34
C TRP A 218 -4.64 -5.65 -5.16
N VAL A 219 -5.35 -4.61 -4.72
CA VAL A 219 -4.77 -3.25 -4.57
C VAL A 219 -3.69 -3.22 -3.50
N ARG A 220 -3.93 -3.86 -2.35
CA ARG A 220 -3.00 -3.90 -1.22
C ARG A 220 -1.66 -4.57 -1.58
N ALA A 221 -1.66 -5.49 -2.54
CA ALA A 221 -0.45 -6.19 -2.99
C ALA A 221 0.46 -5.34 -3.90
N GLN A 222 0.01 -4.18 -4.37
CA GLN A 222 0.76 -3.37 -5.33
C GLN A 222 1.90 -2.59 -4.67
N SER A 223 2.94 -2.27 -5.46
CA SER A 223 4.12 -1.52 -4.98
C SER A 223 3.76 -0.13 -4.44
N PHE A 224 2.78 0.54 -5.04
CA PHE A 224 2.26 1.83 -4.57
C PHE A 224 1.46 1.74 -3.27
N CYS A 225 1.22 0.54 -2.72
CA CYS A 225 0.63 0.34 -1.40
C CYS A 225 1.64 -0.08 -0.34
N ARG A 226 2.93 -0.14 -0.69
CA ARG A 226 4.01 -0.29 0.27
C ARG A 226 4.38 1.08 0.86
N PRO A 227 4.63 1.18 2.17
CA PRO A 227 5.12 2.43 2.76
C PRO A 227 6.43 2.86 2.11
N VAL A 228 6.52 4.14 1.72
CA VAL A 228 7.78 4.74 1.29
C VAL A 228 8.53 5.22 2.53
N LEU A 229 9.76 4.72 2.71
CA LEU A 229 10.65 5.20 3.74
C LEU A 229 11.12 6.60 3.37
N LYS A 230 10.88 7.58 4.26
CA LYS A 230 11.34 8.97 4.06
C LYS A 230 12.84 9.14 4.27
N SER A 231 13.48 8.17 4.93
CA SER A 231 14.91 8.14 5.21
C SER A 231 15.47 6.73 5.00
N SER A 232 16.65 6.64 4.40
CA SER A 232 17.40 5.38 4.32
C SER A 232 17.81 4.93 5.73
N PRO A 233 17.72 3.63 6.07
CA PRO A 233 18.37 3.10 7.26
C PRO A 233 19.86 3.46 7.25
N LEU A 234 20.39 3.88 8.40
CA LEU A 234 21.80 4.23 8.52
C LEU A 234 22.67 2.97 8.26
N PRO A 235 23.67 3.05 7.37
CA PRO A 235 24.60 1.94 7.18
C PRO A 235 25.41 1.70 8.45
N LEU A 236 25.70 0.43 8.74
CA LEU A 236 26.61 0.10 9.83
C LEU A 236 28.03 0.60 9.48
N PRO A 237 28.74 1.23 10.43
CA PRO A 237 30.11 1.67 10.22
C PRO A 237 31.03 0.46 9.98
N ARG A 238 32.05 0.64 9.11
CA ARG A 238 33.00 -0.41 8.74
C ARG A 238 34.37 -0.14 9.41
N PRO A 239 35.12 -1.17 9.84
CA PRO A 239 36.50 -1.00 10.27
C PRO A 239 37.36 -0.45 9.14
N VAL A 240 38.19 0.56 9.42
CA VAL A 240 39.23 0.98 8.49
C VAL A 240 40.27 -0.15 8.41
N THR A 241 40.49 -0.69 7.21
CA THR A 241 41.66 -1.54 6.95
C THR A 241 42.88 -0.65 7.07
N ILE A 242 43.56 -0.72 8.22
CA ILE A 242 44.91 -0.19 8.36
C ILE A 242 45.75 -1.11 7.48
N ALA A 243 46.06 -0.66 6.26
CA ALA A 243 47.13 -1.27 5.49
C ALA A 243 48.37 -1.15 6.37
N ALA A 244 48.88 -2.29 6.85
CA ALA A 244 50.19 -2.32 7.47
C ALA A 244 51.16 -1.78 6.41
N GLU A 245 51.67 -0.58 6.66
CA GLU A 245 52.78 -0.01 5.92
C GLU A 245 53.95 -0.97 6.15
N GLU A 246 54.12 -1.93 5.24
CA GLU A 246 55.31 -2.76 5.20
C GLU A 246 56.48 -1.80 4.99
N THR A 247 57.14 -1.50 6.10
CA THR A 247 58.43 -0.83 6.17
C THR A 247 59.35 -1.41 5.11
N PHE A 248 59.60 -0.59 4.08
CA PHE A 248 60.62 -0.80 3.07
C PHE A 248 62.00 -0.54 3.70
N LEU A 249 62.38 -1.37 4.69
CA LEU A 249 63.71 -1.36 5.28
C LEU A 249 64.58 -2.37 4.54
N SER A 250 65.25 -1.84 3.51
CA SER A 250 66.65 -2.11 3.17
C SER A 250 67.17 -3.54 3.38
N ARG A 251 67.27 -4.30 2.28
CA ARG A 251 68.27 -5.35 2.13
C ARG A 251 69.49 -4.78 1.38
N PRO A 252 70.69 -4.77 1.97
CA PRO A 252 71.90 -4.41 1.24
C PRO A 252 72.34 -5.58 0.33
N PHE A 253 72.93 -5.18 -0.81
CA PHE A 253 73.61 -5.91 -1.90
C PHE A 253 73.67 -7.44 -1.87
#